data_AF-A0A7R6PBV0-F1
#
_entry.id   AF-A0A7R6PBV0-F1
#
_cell.length_a   1.000
_cell.length_b   1.000
_cell.length_c   1.000
_cell.angle_alpha   90.00
_cell.angle_beta   90.00
_cell.angle_gamma   90.00
#
_symmetry.space_group_name_H-M   'P 1'
#
loop_
_entity.id
_entity.type
_entity.pdbx_description
1 polymer ?
#
loop_
_entity_poly.entity_id
_entity_poly.type
_entity_poly.pdbx_seq_one_letter_code
_entity_poly.pdbx_strand_id
1 'polypeptide(L)' 'MQREQGDWILHSLMVEGCDVPFKFKRKGNYQSLKGARVNITYYPEQETVAGMNFEVMKVVRIKRG' A
#
# COMPACT_ATOMS: atom_id res chain seq x y z
N MET A 1 -5.31 6.31 2.11
CA MET A 1 -6.52 6.27 1.26
C MET A 1 -6.92 4.82 1.03
N GLN A 2 -8.22 4.51 1.08
CA GLN A 2 -8.76 3.15 0.88
C GLN A 2 -9.74 3.19 -0.30
N ARG A 3 -9.65 2.25 -1.24
CA ARG A 3 -10.56 2.14 -2.40
C ARG A 3 -11.07 0.70 -2.49
N GLU A 4 -12.37 0.54 -2.66
CA GLU A 4 -12.97 -0.78 -2.87
C GLU A 4 -12.70 -1.28 -4.30
N GLN A 5 -12.36 -2.57 -4.41
CA GLN A 5 -12.15 -3.30 -5.67
C GLN A 5 -12.77 -4.70 -5.51
N GLY A 6 -14.09 -4.79 -5.67
CA GLY A 6 -14.85 -5.99 -5.35
C GLY A 6 -14.75 -6.32 -3.85
N ASP A 7 -14.42 -7.57 -3.52
CA ASP A 7 -14.24 -8.02 -2.12
C ASP A 7 -12.94 -7.51 -1.45
N TRP A 8 -12.09 -6.80 -2.19
CA TRP A 8 -10.79 -6.35 -1.73
C TRP A 8 -10.75 -4.83 -1.62
N ILE A 9 -10.24 -4.35 -0.50
CA ILE A 9 -9.92 -2.93 -0.31
C ILE A 9 -8.44 -2.74 -0.64
N LEU A 10 -8.16 -1.86 -1.61
CA LEU A 10 -6.83 -1.40 -1.92
C LEU A 10 -6.46 -0.28 -0.95
N HIS A 11 -5.38 -0.48 -0.21
CA HIS A 11 -4.79 0.50 0.67
C HIS A 11 -3.52 1.04 0.06
N SER A 12 -3.33 2.36 0.19
CA SER A 12 -2.08 3.02 -0.15
C SER A 12 -1.63 3.89 1.01
N LEU A 13 -0.33 3.77 1.34
CA LEU A 13 0.35 4.56 2.37
C LEU A 13 1.70 5.05 1.87
N MET A 14 2.19 6.11 2.51
CA MET A 14 3.54 6.64 2.34
C MET A 14 4.35 6.31 3.58
N VAL A 15 5.60 5.93 3.39
CA VAL A 15 6.59 5.80 4.45
C VAL A 15 7.40 7.08 4.47
N GLU A 16 7.66 7.62 5.66
CA GLU A 16 8.47 8.82 5.82
C GLU A 16 9.87 8.61 5.22
N GLY A 17 10.30 9.51 4.35
CA GLY A 17 11.57 9.41 3.63
C GLY A 17 11.56 8.49 2.40
N CYS A 18 10.40 8.02 1.95
CA CYS A 18 10.26 7.27 0.69
C CYS A 18 9.32 8.00 -0.28
N ASP A 19 9.77 8.16 -1.53
CA ASP A 19 8.99 8.83 -2.58
C ASP A 19 8.03 7.89 -3.33
N VAL A 20 8.20 6.58 -3.14
CA VAL A 20 7.40 5.54 -3.80
C VAL A 20 6.23 5.11 -2.90
N PRO A 21 5.00 5.01 -3.43
CA PRO A 21 3.85 4.60 -2.64
C PRO A 21 3.85 3.09 -2.36
N PHE A 22 3.39 2.73 -1.17
CA PHE A 22 3.25 1.34 -0.72
C PHE A 22 1.79 0.91 -0.83
N LYS A 23 1.53 -0.19 -1.55
CA LYS A 23 0.19 -0.69 -1.85
C LYS A 23 -0.03 -2.10 -1.32
N PHE A 24 -1.19 -2.35 -0.72
CA PHE A 24 -1.63 -3.69 -0.31
C PHE A 24 -3.15 -3.86 -0.43
N LYS A 25 -3.61 -5.12 -0.45
CA LYS A 25 -5.03 -5.49 -0.50
C LYS A 25 -5.45 -6.24 0.77
N ARG A 26 -6.65 -5.96 1.29
CA ARG A 26 -7.28 -6.69 2.43
C ARG A 26 -8.78 -6.87 2.17
N LYS A 27 -9.38 -7.95 2.69
CA LYS A 27 -10.84 -8.21 2.61
C LYS A 27 -11.64 -7.47 3.68
N GLY A 28 -11.37 -6.18 3.89
CA GLY A 28 -12.07 -5.36 4.89
C GLY A 28 -11.30 -4.11 5.28
N ASN A 29 -12.00 -3.21 5.97
CA ASN A 29 -11.41 -1.96 6.44
C ASN A 29 -10.23 -2.26 7.36
N TYR A 30 -9.09 -1.63 7.06
CA TYR A 30 -7.90 -1.73 7.90
C TYR A 30 -7.80 -0.50 8.79
N GLN A 31 -7.25 -0.70 10.00
CA GLN A 31 -7.02 0.38 10.95
C GLN A 31 -6.13 1.47 10.37
N SER A 32 -6.31 2.70 10.87
CA SER A 32 -5.42 3.81 10.50
C SER A 32 -3.99 3.53 10.98
N LEU A 33 -3.04 3.70 10.06
CA LEU A 33 -1.60 3.60 10.32
C LEU A 33 -0.91 4.96 10.39
N LYS A 34 -1.68 6.06 10.31
CA LYS A 34 -1.13 7.41 10.36
C LYS A 34 -0.42 7.62 11.71
N GLY A 35 0.86 7.97 11.67
CA GLY A 35 1.69 8.18 12.88
C GLY A 35 2.07 6.90 13.63
N ALA A 36 1.76 5.71 13.10
CA ALA A 36 2.12 4.45 13.73
C ALA A 36 3.44 3.90 13.17
N ARG A 37 4.25 3.27 14.03
CA ARG A 37 5.36 2.42 13.58
C ARG A 37 4.79 1.11 13.05
N VAL A 38 5.25 0.70 11.87
CA VAL A 38 4.78 -0.50 11.19
C VAL A 38 5.95 -1.34 10.72
N ASN A 39 5.80 -2.66 10.85
CA ASN A 39 6.68 -3.63 10.22
C ASN A 39 6.05 -4.05 8.90
N ILE A 40 6.79 -3.87 7.80
CA ILE A 40 6.33 -4.16 6.45
C ILE A 40 7.29 -5.10 5.72
N THR A 41 6.75 -5.98 4.90
CA THR A 41 7.50 -6.78 3.92
C THR A 41 6.94 -6.45 2.54
N TYR A 42 7.81 -6.03 1.63
CA TYR A 42 7.42 -5.51 0.31
C TYR A 42 8.45 -5.84 -0.77
N TYR A 43 8.06 -5.65 -2.02
CA TYR A 43 8.94 -5.73 -3.18
C TYR A 43 8.57 -4.66 -4.21
N PRO A 44 9.52 -4.19 -5.03
CA PRO A 44 9.25 -3.23 -6.09
C PRO A 44 8.39 -3.86 -7.20
N GLU A 45 7.38 -3.14 -7.66
CA GLU A 45 6.48 -3.52 -8.74
C GLU A 45 6.26 -2.28 -9.63
N GLN A 46 5.98 -2.48 -10.92
CA GLN A 46 5.59 -1.40 -11.82
C GLN A 46 4.11 -1.52 -12.15
N GLU A 47 3.40 -0.40 -12.04
CA GLU A 47 1.98 -0.31 -12.38
C GLU A 47 1.78 0.65 -13.54
N THR A 48 1.16 0.18 -14.62
CA THR A 48 0.80 1.02 -15.77
C THR A 48 -0.54 1.71 -15.49
N VAL A 49 -0.51 3.03 -15.36
CA VAL A 49 -1.72 3.86 -15.19
C VAL A 49 -1.82 4.81 -16.38
N ALA A 50 -2.91 4.74 -17.14
CA ALA A 50 -3.14 5.57 -18.33
C ALA A 50 -1.97 5.55 -19.35
N GLY A 51 -1.31 4.40 -19.49
CA GLY A 51 -0.17 4.21 -20.41
C GLY A 51 1.19 4.70 -19.88
N MET A 52 1.24 5.20 -18.64
CA MET A 52 2.49 5.58 -17.97
C MET A 52 2.84 4.55 -16.90
N ASN A 53 4.13 4.17 -16.82
CA ASN A 53 4.62 3.23 -15.81
C ASN A 53 5.01 3.99 -14.54
N PHE A 54 4.43 3.56 -13.42
CA PHE A 54 4.73 4.07 -12.10
C PHE A 54 5.39 2.98 -11.27
N GLU A 55 6.45 3.35 -10.57
CA GLU A 55 7.03 2.48 -9.55
C GLU A 55 6.13 2.48 -8.31
N VAL A 56 5.88 1.29 -7.77
CA VAL A 56 5.10 1.09 -6.56
C VAL A 56 5.74 -0.01 -5.71
N MET A 57 5.60 0.07 -4.40
CA MET A 57 6.03 -1.00 -3.50
C MET A 57 4.84 -1.89 -3.16
N LYS A 58 4.85 -3.14 -3.63
CA LYS A 58 3.82 -4.11 -3.29
C LYS A 58 4.09 -4.73 -1.93
N VAL A 59 3.22 -4.42 -0.98
CA VAL A 59 3.29 -4.90 0.40
C VAL A 59 2.53 -6.21 0.53
N VAL A 60 3.24 -7.27 0.95
CA VAL A 60 2.66 -8.60 1.21
C VAL A 60 2.28 -8.77 2.68
N ARG A 61 3.00 -8.10 3.58
CA ARG A 61 2.75 -8.16 5.02
C ARG A 61 2.90 -6.77 5.63
N ILE A 62 1.94 -6.42 6.48
CA ILE A 62 1.98 -5.23 7.29
C ILE A 62 1.44 -5.55 8.69
N LYS A 63 2.18 -5.15 9.72
CA LYS A 63 1.80 -5.29 11.13
C LYS A 63 2.10 -3.98 11.84
N ARG A 64 1.11 -3.43 12.53
CA ARG A 64 1.30 -2.32 13.46
C ARG A 64 2.07 -2.82 14.70
N GLY A 65 3.08 -2.05 15.11
CA GLY A 65 3.83 -2.28 16.34
C GLY A 65 2.99 -2.06 17.60
#